data_AF-A0A660Z0K1-F1
#
_entry.id   AF-A0A660Z0K1-F1
#
_cell.length_a   1.000
_cell.length_b   1.000
_cell.length_c   1.000
_cell.angle_alpha   90.00
_cell.angle_beta   90.00
_cell.angle_gamma   90.00
#
_symmetry.space_group_name_H-M   'P 1'
#
loop_
_entity.id
_entity.type
_entity.pdbx_description
1 polymer ?
#
loop_
_entity_poly.entity_id
_entity_poly.type
_entity_poly.pdbx_seq_one_letter_code
_entity_poly.pdbx_strand_id
1 'polypeptide(L)'
;MAHLKHYLLIKSSPEKVYKALTSTEGLRGWWTLEAKTDGRIDGIAEFTFDVQYHIKMKIVDLNPNGRVEWECIKGDKEWIGTNFVFDLEEKDGDTILRFIH
;
A
#
# COMPACT_ATOMS: atom_id res chain seq x y z
N MET A 1 10.79 -15.88 -11.25
CA MET A 1 10.74 -14.47 -10.80
C MET A 1 11.04 -14.44 -9.31
N ALA A 2 11.86 -13.50 -8.87
CA ALA A 2 12.17 -13.32 -7.46
C ALA A 2 11.10 -12.40 -6.85
N HIS A 3 10.60 -12.77 -5.67
CA HIS A 3 9.72 -11.91 -4.88
C HIS A 3 10.52 -11.41 -3.69
N LEU A 4 10.58 -10.11 -3.52
CA LEU A 4 11.09 -9.48 -2.33
C LEU A 4 9.99 -9.56 -1.26
N LYS A 5 10.37 -10.07 -0.09
CA LYS A 5 9.46 -10.28 1.04
C LYS A 5 10.00 -9.58 2.27
N HIS A 6 9.20 -8.70 2.85
CA HIS A 6 9.50 -8.07 4.13
C HIS A 6 8.45 -8.44 5.18
N TYR A 7 8.92 -8.61 6.41
CA TYR A 7 8.11 -8.91 7.58
C TYR A 7 8.34 -7.84 8.63
N LEU A 8 7.27 -7.16 9.04
CA LEU A 8 7.34 -6.06 10.00
C LEU A 8 6.36 -6.32 11.15
N LEU A 9 6.82 -6.14 12.38
CA LEU A 9 5.96 -6.04 13.56
C LEU A 9 5.69 -4.56 13.83
N ILE A 10 4.43 -4.16 13.78
CA ILE A 10 3.97 -2.78 13.99
C ILE A 10 3.17 -2.75 15.29
N LYS A 11 3.61 -1.93 16.26
CA LYS A 11 2.98 -1.77 17.57
C LYS A 11 1.69 -0.95 17.51
N SER A 12 0.72 -1.42 16.76
CA SER A 12 -0.56 -0.78 16.49
C SER A 12 -1.56 -1.81 15.99
N SER A 13 -2.86 -1.52 16.15
CA SER A 13 -3.92 -2.40 15.67
C SER A 13 -3.96 -2.50 14.14
N PRO A 14 -4.40 -3.64 13.58
CA PRO A 14 -4.53 -3.82 12.13
C PRO A 14 -5.43 -2.77 11.48
N GLU A 15 -6.44 -2.29 12.19
CA GLU A 15 -7.32 -1.19 11.73
C GLU A 15 -6.55 0.09 11.44
N LYS A 16 -5.65 0.49 12.35
CA LYS A 16 -4.84 1.70 12.16
C LYS A 16 -3.85 1.52 11.00
N VAL A 17 -3.23 0.34 10.88
CA VAL A 17 -2.31 0.03 9.78
C VAL A 17 -3.06 0.01 8.44
N TYR A 18 -4.22 -0.65 8.39
CA TYR A 18 -5.07 -0.69 7.22
C TYR A 18 -5.50 0.72 6.78
N LYS A 19 -5.92 1.57 7.73
CA LYS A 19 -6.24 2.98 7.45
C LYS A 19 -5.03 3.76 6.93
N ALA A 20 -3.82 3.50 7.44
CA ALA A 20 -2.58 4.12 6.96
C ALA A 20 -2.26 3.74 5.50
N LEU A 21 -2.71 2.57 5.04
CA LEU A 21 -2.54 2.10 3.67
C LEU A 21 -3.69 2.55 2.74
N THR A 22 -4.90 2.78 3.25
CA THR A 22 -6.09 2.94 2.39
C THR A 22 -6.69 4.34 2.38
N SER A 23 -6.25 5.23 3.28
CA SER A 23 -6.71 6.63 3.33
C SER A 23 -5.67 7.59 2.78
N THR A 24 -6.14 8.72 2.23
CA THR A 24 -5.24 9.77 1.73
C THR A 24 -4.37 10.33 2.86
N GLU A 25 -4.96 10.63 4.01
CA GLU A 25 -4.22 11.14 5.18
C GLU A 25 -3.20 10.11 5.68
N GLY A 26 -3.59 8.83 5.68
CA GLY A 26 -2.71 7.71 6.04
C GLY A 26 -1.49 7.63 5.14
N LEU A 27 -1.70 7.54 3.83
CA LEU A 27 -0.62 7.42 2.83
C LEU A 27 0.34 8.61 2.87
N ARG A 28 -0.19 9.82 3.11
CA ARG A 28 0.63 11.02 3.29
C ARG A 28 1.53 10.98 4.52
N GLY A 29 1.12 10.23 5.54
CA GLY A 29 1.87 10.10 6.78
C GLY A 29 3.16 9.28 6.68
N TRP A 30 3.32 8.45 5.64
CA TRP A 30 4.48 7.55 5.56
C TRP A 30 5.15 7.41 4.20
N TRP A 31 4.50 7.74 3.08
CA TRP A 31 5.08 7.56 1.74
C TRP A 31 5.46 8.89 1.06
N THR A 32 4.47 9.76 0.80
CA THR A 32 4.70 11.12 0.27
C THR A 32 3.53 12.05 0.60
N LEU A 33 3.82 13.32 0.89
CA LEU A 33 2.81 14.34 1.18
C LEU A 33 1.84 14.58 0.01
N GLU A 34 2.28 14.30 -1.22
CA GLU A 34 1.47 14.40 -2.44
C GLU A 34 0.86 13.05 -2.84
N ALA A 35 0.40 12.29 -1.84
CA ALA A 35 -0.41 11.10 -2.03
C ALA A 35 -1.91 11.43 -2.09
N LYS A 36 -2.65 10.69 -2.92
CA LYS A 36 -4.12 10.70 -3.02
C LYS A 36 -4.61 9.29 -3.32
N THR A 37 -5.80 8.92 -2.85
CA THR A 37 -6.39 7.61 -3.18
C THR A 37 -7.91 7.70 -3.26
N ASP A 38 -8.49 6.95 -4.19
CA ASP A 38 -9.93 6.75 -4.29
C ASP A 38 -10.48 5.84 -3.16
N GLY A 39 -9.61 5.08 -2.48
CA GLY A 39 -9.97 4.27 -1.32
C GLY A 39 -10.97 3.14 -1.59
N ARG A 40 -11.08 2.67 -2.84
CA ARG A 40 -11.99 1.60 -3.25
C ARG A 40 -11.36 0.70 -4.32
N ILE A 41 -11.81 -0.54 -4.42
CA ILE A 41 -11.41 -1.48 -5.48
C ILE A 41 -11.68 -0.86 -6.86
N ASP A 42 -10.77 -1.13 -7.80
CA ASP A 42 -10.68 -0.51 -9.14
C ASP A 42 -10.41 1.00 -9.15
N GLY A 43 -10.36 1.64 -7.99
CA GLY A 43 -9.90 3.02 -7.82
C GLY A 43 -8.37 3.14 -7.95
N ILE A 44 -7.90 4.39 -8.00
CA ILE A 44 -6.47 4.71 -8.16
C ILE A 44 -5.91 5.34 -6.89
N ALA A 45 -4.72 4.87 -6.49
CA ALA A 45 -3.83 5.56 -5.56
C ALA A 45 -2.70 6.24 -6.36
N GLU A 46 -2.55 7.54 -6.20
CA GLU A 46 -1.55 8.36 -6.89
C GLU A 46 -0.51 8.87 -5.89
N PHE A 47 0.76 8.77 -6.27
CA PHE A 47 1.90 9.17 -5.45
C PHE A 47 2.82 10.04 -6.29
N THR A 48 3.10 11.26 -5.82
CA THR A 48 4.06 12.18 -6.45
C THR A 48 5.21 12.44 -5.50
N PHE A 49 6.44 12.30 -5.97
CA PHE A 49 7.65 12.56 -5.15
C PHE A 49 8.39 13.80 -5.62
N ASP A 50 8.38 14.07 -6.91
CA ASP A 50 8.86 15.30 -7.52
C ASP A 50 8.12 15.57 -8.84
N VAL A 51 8.57 16.57 -9.60
CA VAL A 51 7.93 17.01 -10.86
C VAL A 51 7.98 15.93 -11.97
N GLN A 52 8.90 14.98 -11.88
CA GLN A 52 9.12 13.95 -12.90
C GLN A 52 8.69 12.56 -12.42
N TYR A 53 8.53 12.36 -11.11
CA TYR A 53 8.28 11.07 -10.49
C TYR A 53 6.85 10.95 -9.95
N HIS A 54 5.99 10.38 -10.80
CA HIS A 54 4.58 10.13 -10.52
C HIS A 54 4.23 8.65 -10.72
N ILE A 55 3.72 8.03 -9.67
CA ILE A 55 3.29 6.64 -9.68
C ILE A 55 1.76 6.58 -9.57
N LYS A 56 1.12 5.72 -10.35
CA LYS A 56 -0.29 5.35 -10.18
C LYS A 56 -0.40 3.87 -9.93
N MET A 57 -1.06 3.54 -8.83
CA MET A 57 -1.37 2.18 -8.46
C MET A 57 -2.88 1.95 -8.58
N LYS A 58 -3.30 0.93 -9.31
CA LYS A 58 -4.68 0.44 -9.29
C LYS A 58 -4.90 -0.36 -8.01
N ILE A 59 -5.99 -0.10 -7.30
CA ILE A 59 -6.36 -0.87 -6.12
C ILE A 59 -7.06 -2.15 -6.58
N VAL A 60 -6.44 -3.30 -6.33
CA VAL A 60 -6.93 -4.60 -6.81
C VAL A 60 -7.62 -5.42 -5.72
N ASP A 61 -7.22 -5.26 -4.45
CA ASP A 61 -7.88 -5.90 -3.31
C ASP A 61 -7.89 -4.98 -2.08
N LEU A 62 -9.01 -5.00 -1.36
CA LEU A 62 -9.24 -4.34 -0.09
C LEU A 62 -10.05 -5.26 0.81
N ASN A 63 -9.35 -6.01 1.65
CA ASN A 63 -9.97 -6.77 2.74
C ASN A 63 -9.72 -6.01 4.06
N PRO A 64 -10.76 -5.37 4.64
CA PRO A 64 -10.62 -4.56 5.85
C PRO A 64 -9.77 -5.25 6.92
N ASN A 65 -8.69 -4.57 7.33
CA ASN A 65 -7.78 -5.00 8.40
C ASN A 65 -6.98 -6.28 8.11
N GLY A 66 -7.12 -6.89 6.94
CA GLY A 66 -6.49 -8.16 6.58
C GLY A 66 -5.59 -8.11 5.36
N ARG A 67 -5.98 -7.38 4.31
CA ARG A 67 -5.19 -7.31 3.07
C ARG A 67 -5.43 -6.03 2.29
N VAL A 68 -4.36 -5.50 1.73
CA VAL A 68 -4.40 -4.44 0.72
C VAL A 68 -3.50 -4.87 -0.43
N GLU A 69 -3.97 -4.73 -1.66
CA GLU A 69 -3.15 -5.01 -2.82
C GLU A 69 -3.31 -3.91 -3.87
N TRP A 70 -2.18 -3.48 -4.41
CA TRP A 70 -2.14 -2.54 -5.52
C TRP A 70 -1.33 -3.10 -6.69
N GLU A 71 -1.71 -2.73 -7.92
CA GLU A 71 -0.96 -3.00 -9.14
C GLU A 71 -0.44 -1.69 -9.71
N CYS A 72 0.86 -1.59 -9.99
CA CYS A 72 1.40 -0.40 -10.64
C CYS A 72 0.99 -0.33 -12.11
N ILE A 73 0.25 0.70 -12.48
CA ILE A 73 -0.22 0.93 -13.86
C ILE A 73 0.50 2.11 -14.54
N LYS A 74 1.23 2.91 -13.77
CA LYS A 74 2.06 4.02 -14.26
C LYS A 74 3.19 4.30 -13.27
N GLY A 75 4.41 4.48 -13.77
CA GLY A 75 5.60 4.79 -12.97
C GLY A 75 6.85 4.39 -13.75
N ASP A 76 7.89 3.98 -13.04
CA ASP A 76 9.07 3.37 -13.67
C ASP A 76 8.69 2.13 -14.47
N LYS A 77 9.34 1.93 -15.61
CA LYS A 77 9.04 0.82 -16.54
C LYS A 77 9.12 -0.55 -15.87
N GLU A 78 10.01 -0.70 -14.89
CA GLU A 78 10.20 -1.96 -14.16
C GLU A 78 9.10 -2.23 -13.13
N TRP A 79 8.36 -1.20 -12.72
CA TRP A 79 7.27 -1.35 -11.76
C TRP A 79 5.94 -1.63 -12.43
N ILE A 80 5.74 -1.18 -13.68
CA ILE A 80 4.45 -1.36 -14.38
C ILE A 80 4.12 -2.85 -14.53
N GLY A 81 2.96 -3.26 -14.03
CA GLY A 81 2.50 -4.66 -13.97
C GLY A 81 2.90 -5.41 -12.71
N THR A 82 3.62 -4.78 -11.78
CA THR A 82 4.02 -5.36 -10.50
C THR A 82 2.94 -5.15 -9.43
N ASN A 83 2.68 -6.17 -8.63
CA ASN A 83 1.76 -6.14 -7.51
C ASN A 83 2.49 -5.84 -6.20
N PHE A 84 1.91 -4.94 -5.41
CA PHE A 84 2.33 -4.56 -4.07
C PHE A 84 1.30 -5.12 -3.10
N VAL A 85 1.66 -6.20 -2.39
CA VAL A 85 0.76 -6.92 -1.48
C VAL A 85 1.13 -6.58 -0.05
N PHE A 86 0.13 -6.21 0.74
CA PHE A 86 0.23 -6.00 2.19
C PHE A 86 -0.76 -6.92 2.89
N ASP A 87 -0.27 -8.03 3.45
CA ASP A 87 -1.08 -8.89 4.32
C ASP A 87 -0.88 -8.47 5.77
N LEU A 88 -1.99 -8.26 6.48
CA LEU A 88 -2.05 -7.84 7.87
C LEU A 88 -2.59 -8.97 8.72
N GLU A 89 -1.88 -9.30 9.79
CA GLU A 89 -2.31 -10.27 10.79
C GLU A 89 -2.26 -9.63 12.16
N GLU A 90 -3.35 -9.77 12.91
CA GLU A 90 -3.41 -9.35 14.31
C GLU A 90 -2.58 -10.30 15.17
N LYS A 91 -1.79 -9.73 16.08
CA LYS A 91 -1.08 -10.50 17.10
C LYS A 91 -0.97 -9.69 18.38
N ASP A 92 -1.67 -10.13 19.41
CA ASP A 92 -1.61 -9.56 20.76
C ASP A 92 -1.89 -8.04 20.80
N GLY A 93 -2.77 -7.54 19.92
CA GLY A 93 -3.08 -6.12 19.75
C GLY A 93 -2.14 -5.34 18.83
N ASP A 94 -1.04 -5.95 18.40
CA ASP A 94 -0.12 -5.45 17.39
C ASP A 94 -0.48 -6.02 16.00
N THR A 95 0.24 -5.57 14.97
CA THR A 95 0.06 -6.04 13.58
C THR A 95 1.36 -6.63 13.05
N ILE A 96 1.29 -7.85 12.51
CA ILE A 96 2.31 -8.37 11.62
C ILE A 96 1.93 -7.98 10.19
N LEU A 97 2.77 -7.17 9.55
CA LEU A 97 2.63 -6.81 8.14
C LEU A 97 3.61 -7.64 7.31
N ARG A 98 3.09 -8.33 6.29
CA ARG A 98 3.87 -9.03 5.28
C ARG A 98 3.75 -8.28 3.97
N PHE A 99 4.87 -7.73 3.51
CA PHE A 99 4.94 -7.00 2.25
C PHE A 99 5.59 -7.88 1.18
N ILE A 100 5.00 -7.93 -0.01
CA ILE A 100 5.50 -8.67 -1.18
C ILE A 100 5.48 -7.77 -2.40
N HIS A 101 6.60 -7.78 -3.14
CA HIS A 101 6.85 -7.11 -4.41
C HIS A 101 7.72 -8.03 -5.27
#